data_AF-A0A0C2NSJ1-F1
#
_entry.id   AF-A0A0C2NSJ1-F1
#
_cell.length_a   1.000
_cell.length_b   1.000
_cell.length_c   1.000
_cell.angle_alpha   90.00
_cell.angle_beta   90.00
_cell.angle_gamma   90.00
#
_symmetry.space_group_name_H-M   'P 1'
#
loop_
_entity.id
_entity.type
_entity.pdbx_description
1 polymer ?
#
loop_
_entity_poly.entity_id
_entity_poly.type
_entity_poly.pdbx_seq_one_letter_code
_entity_poly.pdbx_strand_id
1 'polypeptide(L)'
;MNNKMMKLGFVLAAAMNIGGVLIFSRGFTNSVIHQFDPVVMSNFGLLMIMVWGLAYLGAATIEGNITWLAGAFVIEKLVYVVAWLLWISHNDLSSVYQHDVFAGAFYTIYGLNDFVFMLFFIWVFISQRKRH
;
A
#
# COMPACT_ATOMS: atom_id res chain seq x y z
N MET A 1 0.51 12.20 23.16
CA MET A 1 0.32 12.69 21.78
C MET A 1 0.58 11.63 20.72
N ASN A 2 1.66 10.82 20.83
CA ASN A 2 2.09 9.85 19.82
C ASN A 2 1.04 8.78 19.44
N ASN A 3 0.22 8.32 20.39
CA ASN A 3 -0.69 7.18 20.15
C ASN A 3 -1.85 7.51 19.18
N LYS A 4 -2.40 8.74 19.25
CA LYS A 4 -3.48 9.17 18.34
C LYS A 4 -2.98 9.30 16.90
N MET A 5 -1.78 9.86 16.71
CA MET A 5 -1.15 10.00 15.39
C MET A 5 -0.83 8.64 14.76
N MET A 6 -0.31 7.69 15.56
CA MET A 6 -0.07 6.32 15.09
C MET A 6 -1.38 5.65 14.67
N LYS A 7 -2.42 5.68 15.53
CA LYS A 7 -3.74 5.11 15.19
C LYS A 7 -4.31 5.71 13.91
N LEU A 8 -4.26 7.04 13.76
CA LEU A 8 -4.73 7.71 12.56
C LEU A 8 -3.93 7.29 11.31
N GLY A 9 -2.60 7.20 11.41
CA GLY A 9 -1.76 6.76 10.30
C GLY A 9 -2.06 5.32 9.85
N PHE A 10 -2.32 4.40 10.79
CA PHE A 10 -2.77 3.05 10.46
C PHE A 10 -4.15 3.01 9.79
N VAL A 11 -5.10 3.82 10.27
CA VAL A 11 -6.43 3.94 9.64
C VAL A 11 -6.32 4.53 8.24
N LEU A 12 -5.46 5.53 8.03
CA LEU A 12 -5.22 6.10 6.70
C LEU A 12 -4.55 5.08 5.76
N ALA A 13 -3.57 4.31 6.25
CA ALA A 13 -2.94 3.23 5.47
C ALA A 13 -3.99 2.19 5.04
N ALA A 14 -4.87 1.80 5.96
CA ALA A 14 -5.97 0.88 5.67
C ALA A 14 -6.93 1.45 4.61
N ALA A 15 -7.33 2.72 4.76
CA ALA A 15 -8.21 3.40 3.82
C ALA A 15 -7.60 3.53 2.43
N MET A 16 -6.30 3.82 2.32
CA MET A 16 -5.61 3.93 1.03
C MET A 16 -5.46 2.58 0.34
N ASN A 17 -5.13 1.51 1.08
CA ASN A 17 -5.06 0.16 0.51
C ASN A 17 -6.44 -0.33 0.03
N ILE A 18 -7.47 -0.26 0.87
CA ILE A 18 -8.79 -0.78 0.54
C ILE A 18 -9.51 0.13 -0.46
N GLY A 19 -9.62 1.41 -0.13
CA GLY A 19 -10.29 2.41 -0.96
C GLY A 19 -9.58 2.64 -2.28
N GLY A 20 -8.24 2.72 -2.28
CA GLY A 20 -7.46 2.85 -3.52
C GLY A 20 -7.70 1.68 -4.47
N VAL A 21 -7.59 0.44 -3.98
CA VAL A 21 -7.88 -0.75 -4.81
C VAL A 21 -9.30 -0.68 -5.35
N LEU A 22 -10.31 -0.45 -4.51
CA LEU A 22 -11.71 -0.43 -4.96
C LEU A 22 -11.99 0.68 -5.99
N ILE A 23 -11.45 1.89 -5.78
CA ILE A 23 -11.67 3.02 -6.68
C ILE A 23 -10.98 2.78 -8.03
N PHE A 24 -9.68 2.45 -8.02
CA PHE A 24 -8.91 2.35 -9.27
C PHE A 24 -9.22 1.06 -10.05
N SER A 25 -9.51 -0.05 -9.37
CA SER A 25 -9.98 -1.28 -10.03
C SER A 25 -11.47 -1.22 -10.42
N ARG A 26 -12.18 -0.14 -10.06
CA ARG A 26 -13.64 -0.02 -10.20
C ARG A 26 -14.38 -1.21 -9.58
N GLY A 27 -13.96 -1.62 -8.39
CA GLY A 27 -14.50 -2.81 -7.72
C GLY A 27 -14.15 -4.11 -8.44
N PHE A 28 -12.89 -4.25 -8.89
CA PHE A 28 -12.36 -5.41 -9.62
C PHE A 28 -12.93 -5.65 -11.02
N THR A 29 -13.73 -4.74 -11.57
CA THR A 29 -14.23 -4.85 -12.94
C THR A 29 -13.27 -4.30 -13.99
N ASN A 30 -12.27 -3.53 -13.59
CA ASN A 30 -11.24 -2.99 -14.48
C ASN A 30 -10.13 -4.02 -14.70
N SER A 31 -10.06 -4.58 -15.90
CA SER A 31 -9.05 -5.57 -16.23
C SER A 31 -7.69 -4.99 -16.61
N VAL A 32 -7.63 -3.70 -16.93
CA VAL A 32 -6.41 -3.08 -17.46
C VAL A 32 -5.27 -3.13 -16.44
N ILE A 33 -5.58 -2.96 -15.15
CA ILE A 33 -4.56 -3.01 -14.08
C ILE A 33 -3.78 -4.33 -14.11
N HIS A 34 -4.46 -5.47 -14.19
CA HIS A 34 -3.82 -6.79 -14.17
C HIS A 34 -3.25 -7.20 -15.53
N GLN A 35 -3.67 -6.57 -16.63
CA GLN A 35 -3.08 -6.82 -17.95
C GLN A 35 -1.65 -6.28 -18.03
N PHE A 36 -1.39 -5.15 -17.39
CA PHE A 36 -0.08 -4.48 -17.40
C PHE A 36 0.90 -4.99 -16.32
N ASP A 37 0.40 -5.60 -15.25
CA ASP A 37 1.23 -6.35 -14.28
C ASP A 37 0.44 -7.56 -13.74
N PRO A 38 0.47 -8.69 -14.47
CA PRO A 38 -0.33 -9.87 -14.13
C PRO A 38 0.19 -10.62 -12.91
N VAL A 39 1.39 -10.30 -12.40
CA VAL A 39 1.97 -10.98 -11.25
C VAL A 39 1.62 -10.22 -9.98
N VAL A 40 2.07 -8.98 -9.87
CA VAL A 40 1.90 -8.18 -8.64
C VAL A 40 0.49 -7.61 -8.56
N MET A 41 -0.06 -7.13 -9.68
CA MET A 41 -1.38 -6.49 -9.74
C MET A 41 -2.46 -7.43 -10.30
N SER A 42 -2.30 -8.74 -10.11
CA SER A 42 -3.37 -9.72 -10.32
C SER A 42 -4.57 -9.47 -9.41
N ASN A 43 -5.73 -10.04 -9.73
CA ASN A 43 -6.89 -9.98 -8.83
C ASN A 43 -6.56 -10.51 -7.42
N PHE A 44 -5.72 -11.54 -7.33
CA PHE A 44 -5.22 -12.05 -6.06
C PHE A 44 -4.31 -11.02 -5.36
N GLY A 45 -3.38 -10.40 -6.10
CA GLY A 45 -2.52 -9.34 -5.56
C GLY A 45 -3.31 -8.15 -5.03
N LEU A 46 -4.27 -7.64 -5.82
CA LEU A 46 -5.17 -6.56 -5.41
C LEU A 46 -6.00 -6.93 -4.16
N LEU A 47 -6.50 -8.17 -4.09
CA LEU A 47 -7.17 -8.67 -2.89
C LEU A 47 -6.22 -8.69 -1.68
N MET A 48 -4.97 -9.12 -1.87
CA MET A 48 -3.97 -9.13 -0.81
C MET A 48 -3.60 -7.71 -0.33
N ILE A 49 -3.58 -6.71 -1.21
CA ILE A 49 -3.43 -5.29 -0.80
C ILE A 49 -4.55 -4.90 0.17
N MET A 50 -5.80 -5.30 -0.10
CA MET A 50 -6.92 -5.04 0.81
C MET A 50 -6.78 -5.80 2.13
N VAL A 51 -6.32 -7.06 2.10
CA VAL A 51 -6.05 -7.86 3.31
C VAL A 51 -4.98 -7.18 4.18
N TRP A 52 -3.92 -6.64 3.59
CA TRP A 52 -2.95 -5.82 4.31
C TRP A 52 -3.57 -4.53 4.86
N GLY A 53 -4.48 -3.91 4.13
CA GLY A 53 -5.29 -2.80 4.64
C GLY A 53 -6.06 -3.16 5.91
N LEU A 54 -6.68 -4.35 5.95
CA LEU A 54 -7.33 -4.86 7.16
C LEU A 54 -6.32 -5.13 8.29
N ALA A 55 -5.13 -5.63 7.97
CA ALA A 55 -4.06 -5.82 8.95
C ALA A 55 -3.61 -4.50 9.59
N TYR A 56 -3.49 -3.42 8.80
CA TYR A 56 -3.20 -2.08 9.33
C TYR A 56 -4.33 -1.57 10.21
N LEU A 57 -5.59 -1.76 9.80
CA LEU A 57 -6.75 -1.36 10.59
C LEU A 57 -6.80 -2.09 11.93
N GLY A 58 -6.52 -3.41 11.92
CA GLY A 58 -6.38 -4.20 13.14
C GLY A 58 -5.22 -3.73 14.01
N ALA A 59 -4.07 -3.37 13.42
CA ALA A 59 -2.95 -2.81 14.17
C ALA A 59 -3.31 -1.49 14.87
N ALA A 60 -4.22 -0.68 14.30
CA ALA A 60 -4.70 0.55 14.92
C ALA A 60 -5.46 0.32 16.24
N THR A 61 -5.99 -0.88 16.48
CA THR A 61 -6.74 -1.21 17.70
C THR A 61 -5.87 -1.82 18.78
N ILE A 62 -4.61 -2.16 18.50
CA ILE A 62 -3.69 -2.74 19.46
C ILE A 62 -3.16 -1.65 20.40
N GLU A 63 -3.32 -1.86 21.71
CA GLU A 63 -2.78 -0.96 22.74
C GLU A 63 -1.39 -1.37 23.24
N GLY A 64 -0.97 -2.60 22.93
CA GLY A 64 0.33 -3.16 23.29
C GLY A 64 1.47 -2.79 22.33
N ASN A 65 2.59 -3.51 22.44
CA ASN A 65 3.75 -3.31 21.58
C ASN A 65 3.47 -3.85 20.16
N ILE A 66 3.61 -2.98 19.16
CA ILE A 66 3.45 -3.28 17.73
C ILE A 66 4.75 -3.11 16.93
N THR A 67 5.91 -3.05 17.59
CA THR A 67 7.22 -2.79 16.96
C THR A 67 7.46 -3.75 15.81
N TRP A 68 7.41 -5.06 16.05
CA TRP A 68 7.67 -6.05 15.01
C TRP A 68 6.59 -6.14 13.93
N LEU A 69 5.35 -5.81 14.28
CA LEU A 69 4.26 -5.70 13.31
C LEU A 69 4.51 -4.54 12.35
N ALA A 70 4.92 -3.38 12.87
CA ALA A 70 5.34 -2.25 12.04
C ALA A 70 6.56 -2.61 11.18
N GLY A 71 7.52 -3.39 11.70
CA GLY A 71 8.66 -3.90 10.93
C GLY A 71 8.24 -4.77 9.75
N ALA A 72 7.26 -5.67 9.93
CA ALA A 72 6.71 -6.46 8.84
C ALA A 72 6.03 -5.57 7.78
N PHE A 73 5.31 -4.53 8.20
CA PHE A 73 4.69 -3.58 7.27
C PHE A 73 5.70 -2.72 6.50
N VAL A 74 6.87 -2.41 7.09
CA VAL A 74 7.97 -1.75 6.34
C VAL A 74 8.43 -2.65 5.18
N ILE A 75 8.66 -3.93 5.45
CA ILE A 75 9.12 -4.88 4.44
C ILE A 75 8.06 -5.04 3.35
N GLU A 76 6.79 -5.20 3.73
CA GLU A 76 5.70 -5.30 2.77
C GLU A 76 5.61 -4.06 1.87
N LYS A 77 5.65 -2.84 2.42
CA LYS A 77 5.66 -1.61 1.60
C LYS A 77 6.90 -1.50 0.71
N LEU A 78 8.06 -1.89 1.22
CA LEU A 78 9.30 -1.89 0.43
C LEU A 78 9.18 -2.81 -0.79
N VAL A 79 8.58 -4.00 -0.65
CA VAL A 79 8.37 -4.93 -1.77
C VAL A 79 7.53 -4.27 -2.86
N TYR A 80 6.44 -3.59 -2.51
CA TYR A 80 5.61 -2.87 -3.50
C TYR A 80 6.33 -1.67 -4.12
N VAL A 81 7.10 -0.91 -3.34
CA VAL A 81 7.91 0.21 -3.88
C VAL A 81 8.94 -0.29 -4.89
N VAL A 82 9.65 -1.38 -4.59
CA VAL A 82 10.62 -1.97 -5.50
C VAL A 82 9.93 -2.51 -6.75
N ALA A 83 8.83 -3.25 -6.60
CA ALA A 83 8.05 -3.74 -7.73
C ALA A 83 7.59 -2.59 -8.65
N TRP A 84 7.11 -1.50 -8.06
CA TRP A 84 6.71 -0.30 -8.79
C TRP A 84 7.85 0.37 -9.55
N LEU A 85 9.00 0.57 -8.90
CA LEU A 85 10.17 1.17 -9.54
C LEU A 85 10.66 0.29 -10.70
N LEU A 86 10.69 -1.04 -10.51
CA LEU A 86 11.03 -1.97 -11.58
C LEU A 86 10.02 -1.89 -12.73
N TRP A 87 8.72 -1.82 -12.42
CA TRP A 87 7.67 -1.71 -13.42
C TRP A 87 7.81 -0.40 -14.22
N ILE A 88 7.94 0.76 -13.56
CA ILE A 88 8.14 2.07 -14.22
C ILE A 88 9.43 2.10 -15.06
N SER A 89 10.49 1.44 -14.61
CA SER A 89 11.77 1.45 -15.34
C SER A 89 11.74 0.63 -16.63
N HIS A 90 10.80 -0.31 -16.77
CA HIS A 90 10.74 -1.25 -17.89
C HIS A 90 9.48 -1.13 -18.74
N ASN A 91 8.48 -0.35 -18.32
CA ASN A 91 7.20 -0.23 -19.00
C ASN A 91 6.87 1.24 -19.28
N ASP A 92 6.03 1.48 -20.29
CA ASP A 92 5.56 2.81 -20.63
C ASP A 92 4.25 3.13 -19.92
N LEU A 93 4.30 4.03 -18.95
CA LEU A 93 3.13 4.52 -18.23
C LEU A 93 2.13 5.24 -19.16
N SER A 94 2.60 5.91 -20.22
CA SER A 94 1.73 6.59 -21.20
C SER A 94 0.80 5.58 -21.88
N SER A 95 1.32 4.39 -22.22
CA SER A 95 0.52 3.32 -22.80
C SER A 95 -0.64 2.89 -21.87
N VAL A 96 -0.44 2.86 -20.55
CA VAL A 96 -1.51 2.51 -19.59
C VAL A 96 -2.61 3.57 -19.59
N TYR A 97 -2.22 4.86 -19.57
CA TYR A 97 -3.18 5.97 -19.62
C TYR A 97 -4.02 5.98 -20.90
N GLN A 98 -3.47 5.52 -22.02
CA GLN A 98 -4.21 5.37 -23.27
C GLN A 98 -5.27 4.25 -23.20
N HIS A 99 -5.03 3.21 -22.40
CA HIS A 99 -5.98 2.10 -22.23
C HIS A 99 -7.05 2.41 -21.17
N ASP A 100 -6.65 2.93 -20.02
CA ASP A 100 -7.57 3.33 -18.96
C ASP A 100 -6.95 4.36 -18.01
N VAL A 101 -7.66 5.48 -17.81
CA VAL A 101 -7.20 6.60 -16.98
C VAL A 101 -7.08 6.21 -15.50
N PHE A 102 -7.94 5.32 -15.00
CA PHE A 102 -7.88 4.88 -13.59
C PHE A 102 -6.67 3.96 -13.35
N ALA A 103 -6.39 3.05 -14.27
CA ALA A 103 -5.20 2.23 -14.25
C ALA A 103 -3.95 3.10 -14.35
N GLY A 104 -3.90 4.05 -15.29
CA GLY A 104 -2.79 5.00 -15.40
C GLY A 104 -2.59 5.79 -14.09
N ALA A 105 -3.67 6.32 -13.51
CA ALA A 105 -3.62 7.01 -12.23
C ALA A 105 -3.10 6.11 -11.09
N PHE A 106 -3.55 4.86 -11.04
CA PHE A 106 -3.07 3.87 -10.08
C PHE A 106 -1.56 3.67 -10.20
N TYR A 107 -1.06 3.33 -11.40
CA TYR A 107 0.37 3.12 -11.66
C TYR A 107 1.21 4.37 -11.43
N THR A 108 0.64 5.58 -11.49
CA THR A 108 1.36 6.81 -11.13
C THR A 108 1.56 6.95 -9.63
N ILE A 109 0.55 6.60 -8.81
CA ILE A 109 0.53 7.00 -7.40
C ILE A 109 0.77 5.87 -6.41
N TYR A 110 0.51 4.59 -6.76
CA TYR A 110 0.51 3.52 -5.76
C TYR A 110 1.87 3.34 -5.09
N GLY A 111 2.97 3.37 -5.86
CA GLY A 111 4.30 3.21 -5.28
C GLY A 111 4.75 4.42 -4.45
N LEU A 112 4.36 5.64 -4.84
CA LEU A 112 4.59 6.83 -4.01
C LEU A 112 3.80 6.74 -2.68
N ASN A 113 2.55 6.31 -2.74
CA ASN A 113 1.72 6.05 -1.57
C ASN A 113 2.38 5.01 -0.65
N ASP A 114 2.84 3.90 -1.21
CA ASP A 114 3.50 2.84 -0.45
C ASP A 114 4.82 3.30 0.17
N PHE A 115 5.59 4.14 -0.54
CA PHE A 115 6.80 4.75 0.01
C PHE A 115 6.51 5.65 1.22
N VAL A 116 5.46 6.48 1.15
CA VAL A 116 5.06 7.34 2.28
C VAL A 116 4.66 6.49 3.49
N PHE A 117 3.86 5.44 3.28
CA PHE A 117 3.47 4.55 4.38
C PHE A 117 4.63 3.70 4.90
N MET A 118 5.61 3.34 4.05
CA MET A 118 6.85 2.70 4.50
C MET A 118 7.58 3.60 5.50
N LEU A 119 7.76 4.89 5.20
CA LEU A 119 8.40 5.85 6.11
C LEU A 119 7.60 6.00 7.41
N PHE A 120 6.26 6.02 7.33
CA PHE A 120 5.40 6.00 8.50
C PHE A 120 5.62 4.75 9.37
N PHE A 121 5.68 3.55 8.78
CA PHE A 121 5.91 2.32 9.53
C PHE A 121 7.32 2.24 10.12
N ILE A 122 8.34 2.76 9.43
CA ILE A 122 9.70 2.93 9.97
C ILE A 122 9.65 3.82 11.22
N TRP A 123 8.96 4.95 11.13
CA TRP A 123 8.81 5.85 12.27
C TRP A 123 8.08 5.19 13.45
N VAL A 124 7.03 4.40 13.19
CA VAL A 124 6.33 3.60 14.22
C VAL A 124 7.28 2.58 14.87
N PHE A 125 8.04 1.83 14.06
CA PHE A 125 9.01 0.83 14.52
C PHE A 125 10.03 1.44 15.48
N ILE A 126 10.67 2.54 15.07
CA ILE A 126 11.68 3.24 15.88
C ILE A 126 11.05 3.82 17.15
N SER A 127 9.86 4.40 17.05
CA SER A 127 9.17 5.05 18.17
C SER A 127 8.75 4.06 19.26
N GLN A 128 8.30 2.86 18.89
CA GLN A 128 7.90 1.82 19.84
C GLN A 128 9.11 1.13 20.47
N ARG A 129 10.21 0.96 19.73
CA ARG A 129 11.46 0.39 20.28
C ARG A 129 12.09 1.26 21.36
N LYS A 130 12.01 2.59 21.23
CA LYS A 130 12.52 3.55 22.25
C LYS A 130 11.72 3.55 23.57
N ARG A 131 10.55 2.89 23.63
CA ARG A 131 9.73 2.77 24.84
C ARG A 131 10.10 1.55 25.69
N HIS A 132 10.96 0.68 25.17
CA HIS A 132 11.59 -0.43 25.88
C HIS A 132 13.03 -0.05 26.23
#